data_AF-A0A976AAT0-F1
#
_entry.id   AF-A0A976AAT0-F1
#
_cell.length_a   1.000
_cell.length_b   1.000
_cell.length_c   1.000
_cell.angle_alpha   90.00
_cell.angle_beta   90.00
_cell.angle_gamma   90.00
#
_symmetry.space_group_name_H-M   'P 1'
#
loop_
_entity.id
_entity.type
_entity.pdbx_description
1 polymer ?
#
loop_
_entity_poly.entity_id
_entity_poly.type
_entity_poly.pdbx_seq_one_letter_code
_entity_poly.pdbx_strand_id
1 'polypeptide(L)'
;MRDVTDNRTGELEVGEAKRGRGRPRKANAMSNAERQAAYRARRRAAVTVTKNLSAPRLIVDQVDAYDECRLEVEALRAELAEAHETIDELQQALTDELQQRRELIQGNQEAFAKLDKLRAELAAAKKGAAKSVTRNENRETQLYAEIKRSSKYYGQTAAGELFRVRILPALPGGEYVVQGGPGGQYRLKDVWLWAVEDEGKKVRLS
;
A
#
# COMPACT_ATOMS: atom_id res chain seq x y z
N MET A 1 -71.89 9.58 -79.66
CA MET A 1 -70.99 9.82 -78.53
C MET A 1 -71.51 8.96 -77.38
N ARG A 2 -70.73 7.97 -76.90
CA ARG A 2 -71.12 7.09 -75.77
C ARG A 2 -70.43 7.62 -74.50
N ASP A 3 -71.18 7.76 -73.41
CA ASP A 3 -70.66 8.25 -72.13
C ASP A 3 -69.65 7.29 -71.51
N VAL A 4 -68.54 7.84 -71.05
CA VAL A 4 -67.33 7.11 -70.59
C VAL A 4 -67.39 6.75 -69.10
N THR A 5 -68.47 7.12 -68.40
CA THR A 5 -68.61 6.99 -66.94
C THR A 5 -69.56 5.89 -66.47
N ASP A 6 -70.13 5.10 -67.38
CA ASP A 6 -70.98 3.95 -67.02
C ASP A 6 -70.14 2.67 -66.81
N ASN A 7 -69.45 2.61 -65.66
CA ASN A 7 -68.63 1.46 -65.26
C ASN A 7 -69.41 0.43 -64.45
N ARG A 8 -70.72 0.30 -64.69
CA ARG A 8 -71.53 -0.76 -64.09
C ARG A 8 -71.26 -2.06 -64.83
N THR A 9 -70.46 -2.92 -64.22
CA THR A 9 -70.28 -4.31 -64.63
C THR A 9 -71.64 -4.98 -64.62
N GLY A 10 -72.26 -5.13 -65.79
CA GLY A 10 -73.50 -5.88 -65.91
C GLY A 10 -73.27 -7.31 -65.40
N GLU A 11 -74.10 -7.77 -64.47
CA GLU A 11 -74.20 -9.19 -64.16
C GLU A 11 -74.59 -9.90 -65.46
N LEU A 12 -73.61 -10.56 -66.07
CA LEU A 12 -73.87 -11.52 -67.13
C LEU A 12 -74.62 -12.66 -66.46
N GLU A 13 -75.94 -12.72 -66.68
CA GLU A 13 -76.70 -13.94 -66.48
C GLU A 13 -75.92 -15.06 -67.15
N VAL A 14 -75.36 -15.97 -66.34
CA VAL A 14 -74.66 -17.15 -66.82
C VAL A 14 -75.72 -18.11 -67.33
N GLY A 15 -76.32 -17.76 -68.47
CA GLY A 15 -77.11 -18.68 -69.27
C GLY A 15 -76.29 -19.93 -69.48
N GLU A 16 -76.93 -21.08 -69.24
CA GLU A 16 -76.35 -22.41 -69.19
C GLU A 16 -75.16 -22.56 -70.14
N ALA A 17 -73.99 -22.83 -69.58
CA ALA A 17 -72.73 -22.96 -70.31
C ALA A 17 -72.94 -23.81 -71.57
N LYS A 18 -72.94 -23.16 -72.75
CA LYS A 18 -73.17 -23.80 -74.04
C LYS A 18 -72.24 -25.01 -74.15
N ARG A 19 -72.81 -26.22 -74.12
CA ARG A 19 -72.08 -27.48 -74.23
C ARG A 19 -71.47 -27.55 -75.63
N GLY A 20 -70.15 -27.46 -75.73
CA GLY A 20 -69.44 -27.67 -76.99
C GLY A 20 -69.77 -29.05 -77.58
N ARG A 21 -69.88 -29.14 -78.91
CA ARG A 21 -70.13 -30.42 -79.59
C ARG A 21 -69.02 -31.42 -79.26
N GLY A 22 -69.39 -32.60 -78.76
CA GLY A 22 -68.46 -33.68 -78.40
C GLY A 22 -68.97 -34.60 -77.29
N ARG A 23 -68.19 -35.65 -76.99
CA ARG A 23 -68.50 -36.65 -75.96
C ARG A 23 -68.70 -35.97 -74.58
N PRO A 24 -69.72 -36.35 -73.80
CA PRO A 24 -69.96 -35.76 -72.49
C PRO A 24 -68.73 -35.86 -71.60
N ARG A 25 -68.48 -34.80 -70.82
CA ARG A 25 -67.36 -34.76 -69.89
C ARG A 25 -67.51 -35.88 -68.86
N LYS A 26 -66.39 -36.53 -68.51
CA LYS A 26 -66.34 -37.46 -67.37
C LYS A 26 -66.73 -36.68 -66.11
N ALA A 27 -67.49 -37.29 -65.21
CA ALA A 27 -68.04 -36.64 -64.01
C ALA A 27 -67.00 -35.88 -63.16
N ASN A 28 -65.74 -36.34 -63.18
CA ASN A 28 -64.66 -35.79 -62.34
C ASN A 28 -63.67 -34.90 -63.13
N ALA A 29 -64.01 -34.47 -64.35
CA ALA A 29 -63.11 -33.66 -65.18
C ALA A 29 -63.21 -32.17 -64.83
N MET A 30 -62.18 -31.62 -64.19
CA MET A 30 -62.08 -30.19 -63.86
C MET A 30 -62.26 -29.30 -65.10
N SER A 31 -63.04 -28.23 -64.94
CA SER A 31 -63.18 -27.20 -65.98
C SER A 31 -61.83 -26.50 -66.24
N ASN A 32 -61.71 -25.80 -67.38
CA ASN A 32 -60.48 -25.06 -67.68
C ASN A 32 -60.27 -23.90 -66.68
N ALA A 33 -61.37 -23.25 -66.27
CA ALA A 33 -61.36 -22.21 -65.25
C ALA A 33 -60.88 -22.75 -63.89
N GLU A 34 -61.40 -23.90 -63.46
CA GLU A 34 -60.95 -24.58 -62.23
C GLU A 34 -59.48 -24.99 -62.30
N ARG A 35 -59.01 -25.51 -63.44
CA ARG A 35 -57.59 -25.83 -63.64
C ARG A 35 -56.70 -24.61 -63.52
N GLN A 36 -57.09 -23.48 -64.13
CA GLN A 36 -56.34 -22.23 -64.02
C GLN A 36 -56.38 -21.67 -62.58
N ALA A 37 -57.52 -21.75 -61.89
CA ALA A 37 -57.66 -21.33 -60.50
C ALA A 37 -56.78 -22.18 -59.57
N ALA A 38 -56.79 -23.50 -59.72
CA ALA A 38 -55.94 -24.42 -58.96
C ALA A 38 -54.44 -24.17 -59.22
N TYR A 39 -54.06 -23.89 -60.47
CA TYR A 39 -52.69 -23.52 -60.81
C TYR A 39 -52.26 -22.20 -60.15
N ARG A 40 -53.12 -21.18 -60.20
CA ARG A 40 -52.88 -19.88 -59.55
C ARG A 40 -52.78 -20.02 -58.03
N ALA A 41 -53.63 -20.85 -57.41
CA ALA A 41 -53.60 -21.11 -55.97
C ALA A 41 -52.30 -21.80 -55.55
N ARG A 42 -51.85 -22.83 -56.29
CA ARG A 42 -50.56 -23.51 -56.06
C ARG A 42 -49.38 -22.55 -56.20
N ARG A 43 -49.40 -21.65 -57.19
CA ARG A 43 -48.35 -20.64 -57.36
C ARG A 43 -48.40 -19.52 -56.32
N ARG A 44 -49.58 -19.08 -55.87
CA ARG A 44 -49.69 -18.08 -54.79
C ARG A 44 -49.05 -18.57 -53.49
N ALA A 45 -49.16 -19.86 -53.18
CA ALA A 45 -48.51 -20.46 -52.01
C ALA A 45 -46.99 -20.62 -52.16
N ALA A 46 -46.46 -20.64 -53.39
CA ALA A 46 -45.04 -20.86 -53.67
C ALA A 46 -44.24 -19.58 -53.96
N VAL A 47 -44.90 -18.45 -54.22
CA VAL A 47 -44.23 -17.17 -54.52
C VAL A 47 -44.06 -16.39 -53.23
N THR A 48 -42.95 -16.63 -52.53
CA THR A 48 -42.43 -15.69 -51.54
C THR A 48 -41.89 -14.47 -52.29
N VAL A 49 -42.63 -13.36 -52.27
CA VAL A 49 -42.11 -12.07 -52.70
C VAL A 49 -41.12 -11.63 -51.61
N THR A 50 -39.83 -11.91 -51.80
CA THR A 50 -38.80 -11.22 -51.04
C THR A 50 -38.96 -9.74 -51.34
N LYS A 51 -39.40 -8.96 -50.36
CA LYS A 51 -39.34 -7.51 -50.46
C LYS A 51 -37.87 -7.17 -50.65
N ASN A 52 -37.47 -6.87 -51.88
CA ASN A 52 -36.16 -6.29 -52.15
C ASN A 52 -36.19 -4.93 -51.46
N LEU A 53 -35.68 -4.89 -50.22
CA LEU A 53 -35.29 -3.63 -49.60
C LEU A 53 -34.36 -2.96 -50.59
N SER A 54 -34.75 -1.80 -51.09
CA SER A 54 -34.00 -1.09 -52.11
C SER A 54 -32.54 -0.99 -51.68
N ALA A 55 -31.64 -1.59 -52.46
CA ALA A 55 -30.19 -1.61 -52.26
C ALA A 55 -29.59 -0.32 -51.67
N PRO A 56 -30.02 0.92 -52.04
CA PRO A 56 -29.49 2.13 -51.41
C PRO A 56 -29.62 2.21 -49.88
N ARG A 57 -30.71 1.72 -49.26
CA ARG A 57 -30.85 1.80 -47.78
C ARG A 57 -29.89 0.86 -47.07
N LEU A 58 -29.75 -0.36 -47.58
CA LEU A 58 -28.85 -1.36 -47.01
C LEU A 58 -27.38 -0.94 -47.08
N ILE A 59 -27.01 -0.17 -48.12
CA ILE A 59 -25.66 0.36 -48.29
C ILE A 59 -25.40 1.52 -47.32
N VAL A 60 -26.38 2.42 -47.12
CA VAL A 60 -26.23 3.56 -46.19
C VAL A 60 -26.12 3.06 -44.75
N ASP A 61 -27.02 2.17 -44.30
CA ASP A 61 -26.99 1.64 -42.94
C ASP A 61 -25.69 0.85 -42.65
N GLN A 62 -25.10 0.20 -43.67
CA GLN A 62 -23.81 -0.50 -43.55
C GLN A 62 -22.61 0.45 -43.52
N VAL A 63 -22.67 1.57 -44.25
CA VAL A 63 -21.62 2.59 -44.25
C VAL A 63 -21.61 3.32 -42.91
N ASP A 64 -22.77 3.68 -42.37
CA ASP A 64 -22.89 4.33 -41.06
C ASP A 64 -22.31 3.44 -39.94
N ALA A 65 -22.64 2.14 -39.93
CA ALA A 65 -22.09 1.19 -38.97
C ALA A 65 -20.57 0.99 -39.11
N TYR A 66 -20.04 1.04 -40.34
CA TYR A 66 -18.59 0.94 -40.57
C TYR A 66 -17.86 2.19 -40.08
N ASP A 67 -18.40 3.38 -40.33
CA ASP A 67 -17.82 4.64 -39.86
C ASP A 67 -17.84 4.73 -38.32
N GLU A 68 -18.91 4.26 -37.67
CA GLU A 68 -18.98 4.13 -36.20
C GLU A 68 -17.88 3.20 -35.66
N CYS A 69 -17.74 2.00 -36.24
CA CYS A 69 -16.68 1.06 -35.86
C CYS A 69 -15.27 1.65 -36.09
N ARG A 70 -15.07 2.42 -37.16
CA ARG A 70 -13.77 3.07 -37.43
C ARG A 70 -13.43 4.08 -36.34
N LEU A 71 -14.39 4.92 -35.95
CA LEU A 71 -14.22 5.91 -34.89
C LEU A 71 -13.93 5.24 -33.54
N GLU A 72 -14.60 4.14 -33.23
CA GLU A 72 -14.33 3.37 -32.00
C GLU A 72 -12.92 2.78 -32.00
N VAL A 73 -12.45 2.23 -33.12
CA VAL A 73 -11.07 1.73 -33.23
C VAL A 73 -10.05 2.86 -33.08
N GLU A 74 -10.31 4.04 -33.64
CA GLU A 74 -9.46 5.22 -33.47
C GLU A 74 -9.42 5.68 -32.01
N ALA A 75 -10.57 5.71 -31.32
CA ALA A 75 -10.65 6.03 -29.90
C ALA A 75 -9.88 5.03 -29.04
N LEU A 76 -10.09 3.73 -29.24
CA LEU A 76 -9.38 2.68 -28.50
C LEU A 76 -7.86 2.71 -28.75
N ARG A 77 -7.42 3.07 -29.96
CA ARG A 77 -6.00 3.25 -30.26
C ARG A 77 -5.40 4.45 -29.53
N ALA A 78 -6.17 5.54 -29.41
CA ALA A 78 -5.75 6.71 -28.64
C ALA A 78 -5.64 6.36 -27.14
N GLU A 79 -6.66 5.70 -26.58
CA GLU A 79 -6.62 5.23 -25.19
C GLU A 79 -5.45 4.28 -24.92
N LEU A 80 -5.16 3.37 -25.85
CA LEU A 80 -4.03 2.45 -25.74
C LEU A 80 -2.68 3.17 -25.82
N ALA A 81 -2.57 4.22 -26.63
CA ALA A 81 -1.38 5.06 -26.69
C ALA A 81 -1.16 5.81 -25.36
N GLU A 82 -2.21 6.43 -24.82
CA GLU A 82 -2.17 7.09 -23.51
C GLU A 82 -1.79 6.10 -22.40
N ALA A 83 -2.38 4.90 -22.40
CA ALA A 83 -2.04 3.87 -21.42
C ALA A 83 -0.57 3.46 -21.52
N HIS A 84 0.00 3.32 -22.72
CA HIS A 84 1.42 3.05 -22.88
C HIS A 84 2.30 4.19 -22.36
N GLU A 85 1.95 5.45 -22.66
CA GLU A 85 2.68 6.62 -22.12
C GLU A 85 2.68 6.60 -20.58
N THR A 86 1.54 6.33 -19.94
CA THR A 86 1.49 6.23 -18.47
C THR A 86 2.33 5.07 -17.93
N ILE A 87 2.39 3.94 -18.62
CA ILE A 87 3.22 2.80 -18.22
C ILE A 87 4.70 3.18 -18.31
N ASP A 88 5.11 3.87 -19.38
CA ASP A 88 6.49 4.30 -19.57
C ASP A 88 6.90 5.31 -18.50
N GLU A 89 6.03 6.27 -18.17
CA GLU A 89 6.26 7.23 -17.07
C GLU A 89 6.42 6.52 -15.71
N LEU A 90 5.53 5.56 -15.41
CA LEU A 90 5.60 4.78 -14.17
C LEU A 90 6.85 3.91 -14.09
N GLN A 91 7.27 3.33 -15.22
CA GLN A 91 8.51 2.57 -15.29
C GLN A 91 9.73 3.45 -15.03
N GLN A 92 9.79 4.65 -15.62
CA GLN A 92 10.86 5.62 -15.39
C GLN A 92 10.90 6.05 -13.92
N ALA A 93 9.75 6.43 -13.35
CA ALA A 93 9.67 6.82 -11.95
C ALA A 93 10.12 5.70 -11.00
N LEU A 94 9.73 4.45 -11.28
CA LEU A 94 10.17 3.29 -10.51
C LEU A 94 11.68 3.07 -10.61
N THR A 95 12.25 3.22 -11.81
CA THR A 95 13.72 3.09 -11.98
C THR A 95 14.49 4.15 -11.21
N ASP A 96 14.00 5.39 -11.22
CA ASP A 96 14.60 6.49 -10.46
C ASP A 96 14.51 6.24 -8.95
N GLU A 97 13.36 5.79 -8.45
CA GLU A 97 13.19 5.45 -7.04
C GLU A 97 14.12 4.31 -6.61
N LEU A 98 14.27 3.28 -7.44
CA LEU A 98 15.19 2.17 -7.17
C LEU A 98 16.65 2.64 -7.17
N GLN A 99 17.02 3.57 -8.05
CA GLN A 99 18.36 4.16 -8.04
C GLN A 99 18.60 4.94 -6.75
N GLN A 100 17.68 5.82 -6.36
CA GLN A 100 17.76 6.58 -5.11
C GLN A 100 17.87 5.64 -3.89
N ARG A 101 17.08 4.56 -3.84
CA ARG A 101 17.16 3.56 -2.77
C ARG A 101 18.53 2.88 -2.71
N ARG A 102 19.12 2.56 -3.86
CA ARG A 102 20.47 1.97 -3.91
C ARG A 102 21.53 2.93 -3.37
N GLU A 103 21.46 4.20 -3.75
CA GLU A 103 22.38 5.24 -3.25
C GLU A 103 22.26 5.40 -1.73
N LEU A 104 21.04 5.41 -1.18
CA LEU A 104 20.82 5.44 0.26
C LEU A 104 21.38 4.20 0.97
N ILE A 105 21.19 3.01 0.40
CA ILE A 105 21.76 1.76 0.97
C ILE A 105 23.29 1.84 0.98
N GLN A 106 23.89 2.28 -0.11
CA GLN A 106 25.34 2.44 -0.20
C GLN A 106 25.85 3.48 0.82
N GLY A 107 25.22 4.64 0.90
CA GLY A 107 25.57 5.67 1.88
C GLY A 107 25.46 5.17 3.32
N ASN A 108 24.43 4.39 3.64
CA ASN A 108 24.28 3.75 4.95
C ASN A 108 25.39 2.72 5.22
N GLN A 109 25.75 1.89 4.24
CA GLN A 109 26.87 0.94 4.38
C GLN A 109 28.18 1.65 4.68
N GLU A 110 28.47 2.75 3.97
CA GLU A 110 29.66 3.58 4.24
C GLU A 110 29.62 4.22 5.63
N ALA A 111 28.45 4.70 6.07
CA ALA A 111 28.26 5.24 7.41
C ALA A 111 28.50 4.18 8.49
N PHE A 112 27.98 2.96 8.31
CA PHE A 112 28.24 1.84 9.23
C PHE A 112 29.72 1.46 9.26
N ALA A 113 30.40 1.42 8.11
CA ALA A 113 31.84 1.17 8.06
C ALA A 113 32.65 2.25 8.81
N LYS A 114 32.24 3.52 8.72
CA LYS A 114 32.83 4.62 9.51
C LYS A 114 32.58 4.45 11.00
N LEU A 115 31.35 4.09 11.39
CA LEU A 115 31.00 3.83 12.79
C LEU A 115 31.82 2.67 13.37
N ASP A 116 32.04 1.61 12.62
CA ASP A 116 32.84 0.48 13.08
C ASP A 116 34.32 0.85 13.26
N LYS A 117 34.88 1.69 12.37
CA LYS A 117 36.22 2.27 12.56
C LYS A 117 36.29 3.12 13.83
N LEU A 118 35.34 4.03 14.02
CA LEU A 118 35.28 4.89 15.20
C LEU A 118 35.10 4.08 16.50
N ARG A 119 34.32 3.00 16.47
CA ARG A 119 34.18 2.07 17.59
C ARG A 119 35.49 1.36 17.91
N ALA A 120 36.23 0.91 16.89
CA ALA A 120 37.53 0.29 17.06
C ALA A 120 38.55 1.29 17.64
N GLU A 121 38.58 2.53 17.15
CA GLU A 121 39.42 3.61 17.67
C GLU A 121 39.06 3.94 19.13
N LEU A 122 37.77 4.05 19.46
CA LEU A 122 37.33 4.24 20.84
C LEU A 122 37.73 3.07 21.74
N ALA A 123 37.61 1.83 21.27
CA ALA A 123 38.03 0.65 22.02
C ALA A 123 39.55 0.65 22.26
N ALA A 124 40.35 1.01 21.25
CA ALA A 124 41.79 1.16 21.37
C ALA A 124 42.17 2.30 22.33
N ALA A 125 41.52 3.46 22.21
CA ALA A 125 41.71 4.60 23.10
C ALA A 125 41.32 4.26 24.54
N LYS A 126 40.22 3.53 24.77
CA LYS A 126 39.84 3.02 26.09
C LYS A 126 40.87 2.04 26.65
N LYS A 127 41.44 1.15 25.83
CA LYS A 127 42.50 0.23 26.25
C LYS A 127 43.82 0.96 26.55
N GLY A 128 44.14 2.01 25.79
CA GLY A 128 45.27 2.91 26.04
C GLY A 128 45.08 3.72 27.33
N ALA A 129 43.88 4.27 27.53
CA ALA A 129 43.48 4.94 28.76
C ALA A 129 43.48 3.98 29.95
N ALA A 130 43.05 2.73 29.80
CA ALA A 130 43.15 1.72 30.86
C ALA A 130 44.60 1.33 31.22
N LYS A 131 45.56 1.57 30.33
CA LYS A 131 47.00 1.38 30.59
C LYS A 131 47.69 2.63 31.16
N SER A 132 47.22 3.84 30.81
CA SER A 132 47.76 5.11 31.31
C SER A 132 47.04 5.60 32.57
N VAL A 133 45.86 5.07 32.85
CA VAL A 133 45.20 5.12 34.15
C VAL A 133 45.67 3.87 34.88
N THR A 134 46.87 3.93 35.45
CA THR A 134 46.94 3.51 36.84
C THR A 134 45.83 4.29 37.51
N ARG A 135 44.67 3.63 37.67
CA ARG A 135 43.63 4.11 38.56
C ARG A 135 44.42 4.36 39.82
N ASN A 136 44.52 5.62 40.21
CA ASN A 136 45.13 5.96 41.48
C ASN A 136 44.13 5.48 42.54
N GLU A 137 43.99 4.15 42.66
CA GLU A 137 43.25 3.46 43.71
C GLU A 137 43.85 3.83 45.08
N ASN A 138 45.08 4.36 45.07
CA ASN A 138 45.81 4.93 46.20
C ASN A 138 45.69 6.45 46.37
N ARG A 139 44.75 7.14 45.73
CA ARG A 139 44.06 8.23 46.47
C ARG A 139 42.93 7.60 47.27
N GLU A 140 43.31 6.66 48.14
CA GLU A 140 42.49 6.29 49.29
C GLU A 140 42.17 7.62 49.96
N THR A 141 40.91 8.05 49.87
CA THR A 141 40.42 9.17 50.65
C THR A 141 40.90 8.99 52.09
N GLN A 142 41.87 9.83 52.51
CA GLN A 142 42.46 9.89 53.85
C GLN A 142 41.45 10.36 54.91
N LEU A 143 40.15 10.19 54.64
CA LEU A 143 39.08 10.66 55.48
C LEU A 143 38.69 9.56 56.45
N TYR A 144 38.91 9.83 57.72
CA TYR A 144 38.53 8.99 58.83
C TYR A 144 37.46 9.69 59.65
N ALA A 145 36.66 8.90 60.34
CA ALA A 145 35.68 9.38 61.29
C ALA A 145 35.89 8.77 62.67
N GLU A 146 35.49 9.53 63.68
CA GLU A 146 35.38 9.08 65.08
C GLU A 146 33.95 9.35 65.55
N ILE A 147 33.30 8.37 66.18
CA ILE A 147 31.93 8.57 66.70
C ILE A 147 31.99 9.47 67.93
N LYS A 148 31.25 10.58 67.91
CA LYS A 148 31.18 11.50 69.04
C LYS A 148 30.56 10.81 70.25
N ARG A 149 31.02 11.16 71.46
CA ARG A 149 30.43 10.70 72.73
C ARG A 149 28.95 11.00 72.90
N SER A 150 28.48 12.08 72.28
CA SER A 150 27.08 12.50 72.29
C SER A 150 26.20 11.80 71.25
N SER A 151 26.79 11.01 70.34
CA SER A 151 26.02 10.33 69.30
C SER A 151 25.29 9.11 69.87
N LYS A 152 24.12 8.81 69.30
CA LYS A 152 23.38 7.56 69.55
C LYS A 152 24.20 6.31 69.22
N TYR A 153 25.18 6.41 68.33
CA TYR A 153 26.02 5.27 67.90
C TYR A 153 27.30 5.11 68.74
N TYR A 154 27.48 5.93 69.77
CA TYR A 154 28.65 5.84 70.64
C TYR A 154 28.70 4.47 71.34
N GLY A 155 29.81 3.74 71.17
CA GLY A 155 29.98 2.36 71.65
C GLY A 155 30.02 1.29 70.56
N GLN A 156 29.78 1.64 69.29
CA GLN A 156 30.00 0.72 68.15
C GLN A 156 31.49 0.44 67.87
N THR A 157 32.36 1.39 68.25
CA THR A 157 33.81 1.29 68.18
C THR A 157 34.40 1.52 69.57
N ALA A 158 35.68 1.21 69.75
CA ALA A 158 36.42 1.66 70.92
C ALA A 158 36.46 3.20 70.99
N ALA A 159 36.60 3.76 72.20
CA ALA A 159 36.65 5.20 72.38
C ALA A 159 37.89 5.78 71.69
N GLY A 160 37.71 6.73 70.76
CA GLY A 160 38.81 7.34 69.99
C GLY A 160 39.24 6.56 68.75
N GLU A 161 38.57 5.44 68.43
CA GLU A 161 38.90 4.63 67.26
C GLU A 161 38.47 5.33 65.97
N LEU A 162 39.41 5.40 65.02
CA LEU A 162 39.21 6.00 63.71
C LEU A 162 38.85 4.93 62.68
N PHE A 163 37.80 5.17 61.91
CA PHE A 163 37.39 4.30 60.81
C PHE A 163 37.31 5.07 59.50
N ARG A 164 37.62 4.39 58.40
CA ARG A 164 37.61 4.98 57.05
C ARG A 164 36.18 5.32 56.62
N VAL A 165 36.00 6.52 56.06
CA VAL A 165 34.70 7.00 55.57
C VAL A 165 34.82 7.72 54.24
N ARG A 166 33.68 7.86 53.56
CA ARG A 166 33.50 8.70 52.37
C ARG A 166 32.28 9.59 52.57
N ILE A 167 32.34 10.80 52.03
CA ILE A 167 31.20 11.71 52.02
C ILE A 167 30.49 11.55 50.68
N LEU A 168 29.22 11.15 50.72
CA LEU A 168 28.36 11.14 49.54
C LEU A 168 27.47 12.38 49.54
N PRO A 169 27.13 12.94 48.36
CA PRO A 169 26.14 13.99 48.28
C PRO A 169 24.82 13.52 48.88
N ALA A 170 24.22 14.33 49.75
CA ALA A 170 22.92 14.04 50.33
C ALA A 170 21.88 13.89 49.22
N LEU A 171 21.12 12.79 49.23
CA LEU A 171 19.83 12.75 48.55
C LEU A 171 18.89 13.81 49.16
N PRO A 172 17.90 14.34 48.41
CA PRO A 172 16.96 15.31 48.94
C PRO A 172 16.31 14.82 50.25
N GLY A 173 16.57 15.50 51.37
CA GLY A 173 16.07 15.13 52.71
C GLY A 173 16.89 14.12 53.51
N GLY A 174 18.04 13.64 53.00
CA GLY A 174 18.89 12.67 53.69
C GLY A 174 19.95 13.29 54.60
N GLU A 175 19.92 13.00 55.90
CA GLU A 175 20.95 13.45 56.87
C GLU A 175 22.21 12.56 56.93
N TYR A 176 22.16 11.34 56.36
CA TYR A 176 23.21 10.31 56.44
C TYR A 176 24.21 10.41 55.29
N VAL A 177 25.02 11.45 55.31
CA VAL A 177 25.99 11.77 54.24
C VAL A 177 27.36 11.12 54.42
N VAL A 178 27.65 10.59 55.61
CA VAL A 178 28.92 9.90 55.90
C VAL A 178 28.70 8.41 55.73
N GLN A 179 29.46 7.77 54.83
CA GLN A 179 29.35 6.35 54.49
C GLN A 179 30.64 5.62 54.85
N GLY A 180 30.53 4.45 55.45
CA GLY A 180 31.63 3.64 55.98
C GLY A 180 31.54 3.42 57.50
N GLY A 181 32.51 2.70 58.05
CA GLY A 181 32.53 2.33 59.47
C GLY A 181 31.57 1.20 59.87
N PRO A 182 31.54 0.82 61.16
CA PRO A 182 30.80 -0.36 61.63
C PRO A 182 29.29 -0.31 61.41
N GLY A 183 28.70 0.88 61.51
CA GLY A 183 27.27 1.13 61.31
C GLY A 183 26.88 1.42 59.86
N GLY A 184 27.84 1.40 58.94
CA GLY A 184 27.65 1.63 57.51
C GLY A 184 27.40 3.08 57.12
N GLN A 185 26.59 3.83 57.88
CA GLN A 185 26.27 5.22 57.58
C GLN A 185 26.01 6.07 58.82
N TYR A 186 26.44 7.33 58.78
CA TYR A 186 26.35 8.28 59.88
C TYR A 186 25.98 9.69 59.38
N ARG A 187 25.49 10.52 60.30
CA ARG A 187 25.23 11.95 60.05
C ARG A 187 26.47 12.76 60.45
N LEU A 188 26.72 13.91 59.82
CA LEU A 188 27.84 14.79 60.21
C LEU A 188 27.76 15.25 61.67
N LYS A 189 26.56 15.35 62.23
CA LYS A 189 26.38 15.70 63.65
C LYS A 189 26.85 14.61 64.62
N ASP A 190 26.91 13.36 64.18
CA ASP A 190 27.22 12.18 64.99
C ASP A 190 28.72 11.83 65.03
N VAL A 191 29.52 12.33 64.08
CA VAL A 191 30.94 11.96 63.93
C VAL A 191 31.86 13.18 63.82
N TRP A 192 33.11 13.03 64.26
CA TRP A 192 34.20 13.95 63.91
C TRP A 192 34.92 13.45 62.67
N LEU A 193 35.30 14.35 61.78
CA LEU A 193 36.03 14.01 60.56
C LEU A 193 37.51 14.38 60.70
N TRP A 194 38.35 13.46 60.26
CA TRP A 194 39.80 13.55 60.38
C TRP A 194 40.44 13.28 59.03
N ALA A 195 41.44 14.09 58.66
CA ALA A 195 42.43 13.71 57.67
C ALA A 195 43.61 13.05 58.39
N VAL A 196 44.02 11.86 57.94
CA VAL A 196 45.21 11.19 58.47
C VAL A 196 46.27 11.18 57.37
N GLU A 197 47.37 11.90 57.59
CA GLU A 197 48.52 11.91 56.70
C GLU A 197 49.42 10.69 56.96
N ASP A 198 50.26 10.32 55.99
CA ASP A 198 51.11 9.12 56.01
C ASP A 198 52.10 9.07 57.20
N GLU A 199 52.34 10.21 57.86
CA GLU A 199 53.15 10.33 59.08
C GLU A 199 52.37 10.11 60.40
N GLY A 200 51.10 9.70 60.34
CA GLY A 200 50.26 9.47 61.53
C GLY A 200 49.75 10.73 62.22
N LYS A 201 50.01 11.91 61.65
CA LYS A 201 49.42 13.19 62.08
C LYS A 201 47.96 13.22 61.64
N LYS A 202 47.05 13.45 62.61
CA LYS A 202 45.62 13.63 62.35
C LYS A 202 45.23 15.10 62.43
N VAL A 203 44.59 15.60 61.38
CA VAL A 203 44.05 16.96 61.31
C VAL A 203 42.53 16.88 61.36
N ARG A 204 41.91 17.60 62.31
CA ARG A 204 40.45 17.65 62.41
C ARG A 204 39.89 18.57 61.34
N LEU A 205 38.95 18.07 60.56
CA LEU A 205 38.32 18.81 59.46
C LEU A 205 37.01 19.49 59.88
N SER A 206 36.33 18.96 60.91
CA SER A 206 35.10 19.54 61.50
C SER A 206 34.81 18.99 62.89
#